data_AF-A0A7T6Z0X0-F1
#
_entry.id   AF-A0A7T6Z0X0-F1
#
_cell.length_a   1.000
_cell.length_b   1.000
_cell.length_c   1.000
_cell.angle_alpha   90.00
_cell.angle_beta   90.00
_cell.angle_gamma   90.00
#
_symmetry.space_group_name_H-M   'P 1'
#
loop_
_entity.id
_entity.type
_entity.pdbx_description
1 polymer ?
#
loop_
_entity_poly.entity_id
_entity_poly.type
_entity_poly.pdbx_seq_one_letter_code
_entity_poly.pdbx_strand_id
1 'polypeptide(L)'
;MANTHVWREVLAVLERNLSKPAFQTWLQGTTLEITNHVWTIMAANEFAADWLEDRYGKVISEAIQAVHGEKPTIQFSYDERKEEARVGAVGTNERQVTEGRLQYMEEEMMAMRKQIHRLETELAAIKNS
;
A
#
# COMPACT_ATOMS: atom_id res chain seq x y z
N MET A 1 -20.91 7.46 5.78
CA MET A 1 -20.11 7.11 6.98
C MET A 1 -19.89 5.60 7.17
N ALA A 2 -20.56 4.71 6.42
CA ALA A 2 -20.36 3.25 6.56
C ALA A 2 -18.98 2.75 6.06
N ASN A 3 -18.44 3.38 5.00
CA ASN A 3 -17.22 2.90 4.32
C ASN A 3 -15.96 2.94 5.20
N THR A 4 -15.90 3.91 6.14
CA THR A 4 -14.78 4.05 7.09
C THR A 4 -14.71 2.91 8.11
N HIS A 5 -15.82 2.22 8.37
CA HIS A 5 -15.81 1.06 9.26
C HIS A 5 -15.20 -0.16 8.57
N VAL A 6 -15.65 -0.45 7.34
CA VAL A 6 -15.17 -1.59 6.56
C VAL A 6 -13.68 -1.46 6.25
N TRP A 7 -13.20 -0.27 5.88
CA TRP A 7 -11.77 -0.07 5.64
C TRP A 7 -10.90 -0.29 6.89
N ARG A 8 -11.38 0.05 8.09
CA ARG A 8 -10.65 -0.23 9.34
C ARG A 8 -10.52 -1.73 9.59
N GLU A 9 -11.55 -2.51 9.28
CA GLU A 9 -11.49 -3.96 9.41
C GLU A 9 -10.54 -4.59 8.39
N VAL A 10 -10.55 -4.09 7.15
CA VAL A 10 -9.60 -4.48 6.11
C VAL A 10 -8.17 -4.16 6.53
N LEU A 11 -7.91 -2.95 7.04
CA LEU A 11 -6.60 -2.56 7.56
C LEU A 11 -6.14 -3.47 8.71
N ALA A 12 -7.04 -3.89 9.61
CA ALA A 12 -6.70 -4.83 10.69
C ALA A 12 -6.34 -6.24 10.17
N VAL A 13 -6.94 -6.68 9.06
CA VAL A 13 -6.54 -7.91 8.37
C VAL A 13 -5.15 -7.75 7.73
N LEU A 14 -4.92 -6.63 7.04
CA LEU A 14 -3.65 -6.34 6.38
C LEU A 14 -2.49 -6.19 7.37
N GLU A 15 -2.71 -5.56 8.53
CA GLU A 15 -1.70 -5.42 9.59
C GLU A 15 -1.21 -6.77 10.12
N ARG A 16 -2.08 -7.79 10.15
CA ARG A 16 -1.70 -9.16 10.55
C ARG A 16 -0.96 -9.92 9.46
N ASN A 17 -1.21 -9.60 8.19
CA ASN A 17 -0.68 -10.33 7.04
C ASN A 17 0.62 -9.72 6.49
N LEU A 18 0.97 -8.51 6.91
CA LEU A 18 2.12 -7.75 6.42
C LEU A 18 3.11 -7.47 7.54
N SER A 19 4.36 -7.17 7.18
CA SER A 19 5.33 -6.69 8.16
C SER A 19 4.90 -5.31 8.69
N LYS A 20 5.18 -5.06 9.97
CA LYS A 20 4.85 -3.79 10.63
C LYS A 20 5.38 -2.56 9.85
N PRO A 21 6.63 -2.53 9.35
CA PRO A 21 7.12 -1.40 8.55
C PRO A 21 6.37 -1.21 7.23
N ALA A 22 6.00 -2.30 6.55
CA ALA A 22 5.28 -2.24 5.28
C ALA A 22 3.86 -1.65 5.48
N PHE A 23 3.14 -2.14 6.49
CA PHE A 23 1.80 -1.65 6.81
C PHE A 23 1.81 -0.17 7.18
N GLN A 24 2.69 0.23 8.10
CA GLN A 24 2.75 1.61 8.59
C GLN A 24 3.03 2.63 7.49
N THR A 25 3.77 2.22 6.46
CA THR A 25 4.17 3.12 5.39
C THR A 25 3.15 3.17 4.27
N TRP A 26 2.77 2.01 3.75
CA TRP A 26 1.97 1.96 2.53
C TRP A 26 0.46 2.02 2.81
N LEU A 27 0.01 1.57 3.99
CA LEU A 27 -1.41 1.31 4.25
C LEU A 27 -2.00 2.15 5.38
N GLN A 28 -1.26 2.45 6.44
CA GLN A 28 -1.80 3.13 7.63
C GLN A 28 -2.40 4.52 7.32
N GLY A 29 -1.85 5.24 6.34
CA GLY A 29 -2.32 6.57 5.94
C GLY A 29 -3.41 6.58 4.87
N THR A 30 -3.85 5.42 4.39
CA THR A 30 -4.79 5.31 3.27
C THR A 30 -6.24 5.45 3.70
N THR A 31 -7.08 5.96 2.80
CA THR A 31 -8.54 6.00 3.01
C THR A 31 -9.29 5.31 1.88
N LEU A 32 -10.52 4.89 2.15
CA LEU A 32 -11.38 4.23 1.17
C LEU A 32 -12.57 5.10 0.80
N GLU A 33 -12.77 5.26 -0.49
CA GLU A 33 -13.97 5.83 -1.09
C GLU A 33 -14.66 4.76 -1.96
N ILE A 34 -15.99 4.67 -1.88
CA ILE A 34 -16.74 3.68 -2.66
C ILE A 34 -17.78 4.44 -3.47
N THR A 35 -17.68 4.34 -4.80
CA THR A 35 -18.60 5.01 -5.75
C THR A 35 -18.92 4.04 -6.87
N ASN A 36 -20.20 3.86 -7.21
CA ASN A 36 -20.64 2.97 -8.29
C ASN A 36 -20.05 1.54 -8.22
N HIS A 37 -19.99 0.96 -7.02
CA HIS A 37 -19.38 -0.36 -6.75
C HIS A 37 -17.85 -0.45 -6.99
N VAL A 38 -17.17 0.67 -7.20
CA VAL A 38 -15.71 0.75 -7.31
C VAL A 38 -15.12 1.25 -6.00
N TRP A 39 -14.16 0.50 -5.47
CA TRP A 39 -13.43 0.77 -4.23
C TRP A 39 -12.14 1.51 -4.56
N THR A 40 -12.11 2.79 -4.27
CA THR A 40 -10.96 3.67 -4.52
C THR A 40 -10.16 3.83 -3.25
N ILE A 41 -8.92 3.33 -3.26
CA ILE A 41 -7.98 3.46 -2.15
C ILE A 41 -7.13 4.70 -2.39
N MET A 42 -7.33 5.71 -1.55
CA MET A 42 -6.60 6.97 -1.59
C MET A 42 -5.27 6.80 -0.87
N ALA A 43 -4.19 6.81 -1.65
CA ALA A 43 -2.82 6.78 -1.18
C ALA A 43 -2.31 8.18 -0.81
N ALA A 44 -1.13 8.24 -0.20
CA ALA A 44 -0.51 9.51 0.18
C ALA A 44 -0.04 10.32 -1.04
N ASN A 45 0.46 9.65 -2.08
CA ASN A 45 0.97 10.23 -3.31
C ASN A 45 0.96 9.21 -4.45
N GLU A 46 1.36 9.65 -5.64
CA GLU A 46 1.42 8.84 -6.87
C GLU A 46 2.24 7.55 -6.68
N PHE A 47 3.46 7.66 -6.17
CA PHE A 47 4.33 6.50 -5.94
C PHE A 47 3.69 5.46 -5.03
N ALA A 48 3.00 5.89 -3.97
CA ALA A 48 2.29 4.98 -3.09
C ALA A 48 1.08 4.34 -3.76
N ALA A 49 0.35 5.07 -4.62
CA ALA A 49 -0.76 4.51 -5.37
C ALA A 49 -0.28 3.40 -6.31
N ASP A 50 0.72 3.69 -7.14
CA ASP A 50 1.33 2.72 -8.07
C ASP A 50 1.87 1.50 -7.33
N TRP A 51 2.57 1.72 -6.21
CA TRP A 51 3.13 0.64 -5.42
C TRP A 51 2.07 -0.27 -4.81
N LEU A 52 1.00 0.34 -4.26
CA LEU A 52 -0.11 -0.40 -3.70
C LEU A 52 -0.81 -1.22 -4.79
N GLU A 53 -0.99 -0.67 -5.99
CA GLU A 53 -1.56 -1.38 -7.13
C GLU A 53 -0.73 -2.59 -7.52
N ASP A 54 0.55 -2.38 -7.81
CA ASP A 54 1.46 -3.41 -8.31
C ASP A 54 1.73 -4.54 -7.31
N ARG A 55 1.85 -4.19 -6.02
CA ARG A 55 2.41 -5.10 -5.00
C ARG A 55 1.38 -5.60 -4.02
N TYR A 56 0.43 -4.74 -3.66
CA TYR A 56 -0.54 -5.03 -2.61
C TYR A 56 -1.96 -5.18 -3.14
N GLY A 57 -2.24 -4.88 -4.42
CA GLY A 57 -3.58 -4.92 -4.98
C GLY A 57 -4.27 -6.27 -4.79
N LYS A 58 -3.54 -7.36 -5.03
CA LYS A 58 -4.06 -8.72 -4.78
C LYS A 58 -4.38 -8.95 -3.30
N VAL A 59 -3.44 -8.65 -2.41
CA VAL A 59 -3.59 -8.88 -0.96
C VAL A 59 -4.71 -8.01 -0.38
N ILE A 60 -4.85 -6.78 -0.87
CA ILE A 60 -5.93 -5.87 -0.49
C ILE A 60 -7.27 -6.39 -1.00
N SER A 61 -7.35 -6.85 -2.25
CA SER A 61 -8.57 -7.46 -2.80
C SER A 61 -9.01 -8.69 -1.99
N GLU A 62 -8.07 -9.56 -1.62
CA GLU A 62 -8.32 -10.72 -0.77
C GLU A 62 -8.77 -10.33 0.64
N ALA A 63 -8.15 -9.31 1.24
CA ALA A 63 -8.55 -8.80 2.54
C ALA A 63 -9.96 -8.17 2.52
N ILE A 64 -10.29 -7.41 1.47
CA ILE A 64 -11.64 -6.87 1.28
C ILE A 64 -12.64 -8.00 1.10
N GLN A 65 -12.34 -9.01 0.28
CA GLN A 65 -13.21 -10.17 0.11
C GLN A 65 -13.43 -10.93 1.42
N ALA A 66 -12.41 -11.06 2.27
CA ALA A 66 -12.54 -11.72 3.57
C ALA A 66 -13.48 -10.96 4.53
N VAL A 67 -13.50 -9.62 4.46
CA VAL A 67 -14.33 -8.77 5.32
C VAL A 67 -15.74 -8.58 4.74
N HIS A 68 -15.84 -8.35 3.43
CA HIS A 68 -17.07 -7.97 2.73
C HIS A 68 -17.78 -9.16 2.05
N GLY A 69 -17.13 -10.31 1.93
CA GLY A 69 -17.68 -11.53 1.34
C GLY A 69 -17.66 -11.58 -0.21
N GLU A 70 -17.44 -10.45 -0.87
CA GLU A 70 -17.43 -10.34 -2.33
C GLU A 70 -16.11 -9.75 -2.84
N LYS A 71 -15.70 -10.16 -4.05
CA LYS A 71 -14.49 -9.64 -4.66
C LYS A 71 -14.77 -8.24 -5.23
N PRO A 72 -14.10 -7.19 -4.71
CA PRO A 72 -14.36 -5.82 -5.15
C PRO A 72 -13.68 -5.51 -6.50
N THR A 73 -14.24 -4.54 -7.22
CA THR A 73 -13.47 -3.76 -8.21
C THR A 73 -12.69 -2.71 -7.45
N ILE A 74 -11.36 -2.85 -7.39
CA ILE A 74 -10.47 -1.90 -6.70
C ILE A 74 -9.71 -1.04 -7.70
N GLN A 75 -9.46 0.21 -7.30
CA GLN A 75 -8.55 1.12 -7.99
C GLN A 75 -7.79 1.96 -6.95
N PHE A 76 -6.67 2.54 -7.38
CA PHE A 76 -5.81 3.36 -6.54
C PHE A 76 -5.80 4.79 -7.05
N SER A 77 -5.77 5.75 -6.14
CA SER A 77 -5.72 7.17 -6.48
C SER A 77 -5.03 7.93 -5.35
N TYR A 78 -4.75 9.21 -5.57
CA TYR A 78 -4.12 10.09 -4.61
C TYR A 78 -4.66 11.51 -4.77
N ASP A 79 -4.46 12.36 -3.77
CA ASP A 79 -4.88 13.77 -3.80
C ASP A 79 -3.65 14.67 -3.89
N GLU A 80 -3.35 15.15 -5.09
CA GLU A 80 -2.22 16.05 -5.39
C GLU A 80 -2.20 17.26 -4.44
N ARG A 81 -3.37 17.85 -4.13
CA ARG A 81 -3.47 19.04 -3.28
C ARG A 81 -3.06 18.76 -1.83
N LYS A 82 -3.29 17.54 -1.34
CA LYS A 82 -2.84 17.12 0.00
C LYS A 82 -1.34 16.87 0.04
N GLU A 83 -0.75 16.40 -1.05
CA GLU A 83 0.70 16.19 -1.12
C GLU A 83 1.45 17.52 -1.16
N GLU A 84 1.00 18.47 -1.99
CA GLU A 84 1.58 19.83 -2.04
C GLU A 84 1.49 20.55 -0.69
N ALA A 85 0.37 20.42 0.02
CA ALA A 85 0.19 20.99 1.36
C ALA A 85 1.09 20.35 2.41
N ARG A 86 1.37 19.04 2.32
CA ARG A 86 2.33 18.34 3.19
C ARG A 86 3.75 18.83 2.95
N VAL A 87 4.17 18.96 1.69
CA VAL A 87 5.50 19.47 1.33
C VAL A 87 5.68 20.93 1.74
N GLY A 88 4.63 21.74 1.68
CA GLY A 88 4.62 23.15 2.10
C GLY A 88 4.61 23.38 3.62
N ALA A 89 4.08 22.44 4.42
CA ALA A 89 3.97 22.56 5.87
C ALA A 89 5.16 21.95 6.64
N VAL A 90 5.95 21.08 6.01
CA VAL A 90 7.13 20.45 6.61
C VAL A 90 8.28 21.46 6.63
N GLY A 91 8.38 22.20 7.74
CA GLY A 91 9.48 23.10 8.04
C GLY A 91 10.84 22.40 8.01
N THR A 92 11.88 23.19 7.74
CA THR A 92 13.24 22.85 7.29
C THR A 92 14.06 21.80 8.08
N ASN A 93 13.54 21.20 9.15
CA ASN A 93 14.27 20.27 10.00
C ASN A 93 13.86 18.78 9.86
N GLU A 94 12.74 18.47 9.17
CA GLU A 94 12.24 17.09 9.02
C GLU A 94 12.56 16.44 7.66
N ARG A 95 13.07 17.21 6.68
CA ARG A 95 13.45 16.65 5.36
C ARG A 95 14.50 15.55 5.47
N GLN A 96 15.52 15.72 6.32
CA GLN A 96 16.54 14.68 6.51
C GLN A 96 16.00 13.39 7.15
N VAL A 97 15.00 13.50 8.05
CA VAL A 97 14.38 12.31 8.67
C VAL A 97 13.43 11.62 7.69
N THR A 98 12.73 12.39 6.86
CA THR A 98 11.78 11.85 5.87
C THR A 98 12.51 11.21 4.69
N GLU A 99 13.57 11.85 4.17
CA GLU A 99 14.46 11.28 3.14
C GLU A 99 15.22 10.07 3.69
N GLY A 100 15.79 10.15 4.90
CA GLY A 100 16.46 9.00 5.53
C GLY A 100 15.50 7.83 5.78
N ARG A 101 14.24 8.10 6.11
CA ARG A 101 13.20 7.07 6.26
C ARG A 101 12.79 6.51 4.91
N LEU A 102 12.61 7.33 3.88
CA LEU A 102 12.29 6.86 2.52
C LEU A 102 13.43 6.01 1.96
N GLN A 103 14.67 6.44 2.13
CA GLN A 103 15.86 5.75 1.65
C GLN A 103 16.08 4.43 2.39
N TYR A 104 15.91 4.41 3.72
CA TYR A 104 15.93 3.18 4.51
C TYR A 104 14.83 2.20 4.07
N MET A 105 13.65 2.74 3.76
CA MET A 105 12.54 1.96 3.25
C MET A 105 12.74 1.45 1.83
N GLU A 106 13.36 2.24 0.96
CA GLU A 106 13.77 1.82 -0.39
C GLU A 106 14.83 0.73 -0.31
N GLU A 107 15.82 0.85 0.57
CA GLU A 107 16.86 -0.16 0.78
C GLU A 107 16.27 -1.48 1.31
N GLU A 108 15.40 -1.42 2.33
CA GLU A 108 14.70 -2.59 2.87
C GLU A 108 13.71 -3.20 1.85
N MET A 109 13.00 -2.37 1.08
CA MET A 109 12.16 -2.84 -0.01
C MET A 109 12.97 -3.42 -1.17
N MET A 110 14.15 -2.89 -1.48
CA MET A 110 15.06 -3.45 -2.47
C MET A 110 15.61 -4.79 -2.00
N ALA A 111 15.95 -4.92 -0.71
CA ALA A 111 16.35 -6.18 -0.11
C ALA A 111 15.22 -7.22 -0.20
N MET A 112 13.98 -6.83 0.11
CA MET A 112 12.81 -7.69 -0.02
C MET A 112 12.47 -8.01 -1.48
N ARG A 113 12.60 -7.05 -2.40
CA ARG A 113 12.45 -7.24 -3.86
C ARG A 113 13.46 -8.24 -4.40
N LYS A 114 14.72 -8.20 -3.94
CA LYS A 114 15.74 -9.21 -4.28
C LYS A 114 15.34 -10.60 -3.83
N GLN A 115 14.73 -10.72 -2.66
CA GLN A 115 14.31 -12.01 -2.11
C GLN A 115 13.09 -12.59 -2.84
N ILE A 116 12.14 -11.74 -3.24
CA ILE A 116 10.99 -12.15 -4.07
C ILE A 116 11.45 -12.56 -5.46
N HIS A 117 12.33 -11.80 -6.11
CA HIS A 117 12.87 -12.16 -7.43
C HIS A 117 13.63 -13.50 -7.40
N ARG A 118 14.37 -13.76 -6.31
CA ARG A 118 15.04 -15.06 -6.11
C ARG A 118 14.02 -16.21 -6.04
N LEU A 119 12.94 -16.05 -5.28
CA LEU A 119 11.87 -17.05 -5.18
C LEU A 119 11.14 -17.25 -6.51
N GLU A 120 10.88 -16.18 -7.26
CA GLU A 120 10.27 -16.25 -8.60
C GLU A 120 11.16 -17.02 -9.59
N THR A 121 12.47 -16.81 -9.54
CA THR A 121 13.45 -17.49 -10.38
C THR A 121 13.55 -18.99 -10.04
N GLU A 122 13.54 -19.33 -8.74
CA GLU A 122 13.53 -20.72 -8.26
C GLU A 122 12.23 -21.45 -8.65
N LEU A 123 11.08 -20.79 -8.54
CA LEU A 123 9.78 -21.32 -9.01
C LEU A 123 9.75 -21.55 -10.53
N ALA A 124 10.34 -20.63 -11.32
CA ALA A 124 10.42 -20.77 -12.78
C ALA A 124 11.32 -21.94 -13.20
N ALA A 125 12.41 -22.19 -12.48
CA ALA A 125 13.30 -23.32 -12.72
C ALA A 125 12.62 -24.68 -12.44
N ILE A 126 11.78 -24.75 -11.40
CA ILE A 126 11.03 -25.96 -11.05
C ILE A 126 9.87 -26.22 -12.04
N LYS A 127 9.23 -25.17 -12.57
CA LYS A 127 8.14 -25.32 -13.56
C LYS A 127 8.58 -25.71 -14.97
N ASN A 128 9.85 -25.47 -15.32
CA ASN A 128 10.44 -25.80 -16.62
C ASN A 128 11.27 -27.10 -16.61
N SER A 129 11.21 -27.88 -15.52
CA SER A 129 11.74 -29.26 -15.42
C SER A 129 10.59 -30.26 -15.43
#